data_AF-A0A850BKM6-F1
#
_entry.id   AF-A0A850BKM6-F1
#
_cell.length_a   1.000
_cell.length_b   1.000
_cell.length_c   1.000
_cell.angle_alpha   90.00
_cell.angle_beta   90.00
_cell.angle_gamma   90.00
#
_symmetry.space_group_name_H-M   'P 1'
#
loop_
_entity.id
_entity.type
_entity.pdbx_description
1 polymer ?
#
loop_
_entity_poly.entity_id
_entity_poly.type
_entity_poly.pdbx_seq_one_letter_code
_entity_poly.pdbx_strand_id
1 'polypeptide(L)'
;MSEDGGNRTVEIDEERLERVIEAVALASTGAFEEATARFGAVQQDSFGVIEEALRVFLMELKAAKEQSEQAVAELRGAKVELEQKLETIEKQQAAISELSAPIIDVWDDVLTLPLVGLIDTKRAVEMTDKLLHRIVKERAKWVLIDLTGVSVVDSMTADHLIKLAKAVQLIGCRCILTGIGPEIAQTLVALNVSLGDLRPMRSLRQGLKFCISMRRVGADKGR
;
A
#
# COMPACT_ATOMS: atom_id res chain seq x y z
N MET A 1 -36.90 45.75 51.10
CA MET A 1 -35.70 45.84 50.25
C MET A 1 -36.09 45.14 48.96
N SER A 2 -36.58 45.91 48.00
CA SER A 2 -37.07 45.41 46.72
C SER A 2 -36.28 46.15 45.67
N GLU A 3 -35.31 45.46 45.07
CA GLU A 3 -34.60 45.95 43.89
C GLU A 3 -35.60 46.00 42.75
N ASP A 4 -36.10 47.21 42.49
CA ASP A 4 -36.88 47.55 41.32
C ASP A 4 -35.92 47.49 40.11
N GLY A 5 -35.85 46.31 39.49
CA GLY A 5 -35.20 46.09 38.21
C GLY A 5 -35.98 46.81 37.12
N GLY A 6 -35.83 48.14 37.07
CA GLY A 6 -36.44 48.99 36.05
C GLY A 6 -36.08 48.48 34.66
N ASN A 7 -37.09 47.97 33.95
CA ASN A 7 -36.98 47.51 32.57
C ASN A 7 -36.58 48.72 31.70
N ARG A 8 -35.28 48.88 31.43
CA ARG A 8 -34.76 49.90 30.52
C ARG A 8 -35.08 49.48 29.09
N THR A 9 -36.20 49.97 28.57
CA THR A 9 -36.53 49.88 27.14
C THR A 9 -35.56 50.72 26.33
N VAL A 10 -34.90 50.08 25.37
CA VAL A 10 -34.05 50.74 24.35
C VAL A 10 -34.94 50.97 23.13
N GLU A 11 -35.18 52.23 22.75
CA GLU A 11 -35.84 52.55 21.49
C GLU A 11 -34.85 52.32 20.34
N ILE A 12 -35.24 51.47 19.39
CA ILE A 12 -34.44 51.10 18.23
C ILE A 12 -35.22 51.54 17.00
N ASP A 13 -34.55 52.23 16.09
CA ASP A 13 -35.10 52.58 14.78
C ASP A 13 -35.35 51.30 13.96
N GLU A 14 -36.57 51.16 13.41
CA GLU A 14 -36.98 50.00 12.62
C GLU A 14 -36.05 49.78 11.41
N GLU A 15 -35.56 50.85 10.78
CA GLU A 15 -34.61 50.74 9.67
C GLU A 15 -33.26 50.16 10.11
N ARG A 16 -32.82 50.44 11.35
CA ARG A 16 -31.57 49.87 11.89
C ARG A 16 -31.73 48.38 12.14
N LEU A 17 -32.87 47.99 12.70
CA LEU A 17 -33.18 46.60 12.95
C LEU A 17 -33.25 45.81 11.62
N GLU A 18 -33.90 46.35 10.60
CA GLU A 18 -33.95 45.74 9.26
C GLU A 18 -32.56 45.55 8.65
N ARG A 19 -31.68 46.57 8.74
CA ARG A 19 -30.29 46.47 8.24
C ARG A 19 -29.50 45.37 8.92
N VAL A 20 -29.65 45.20 10.24
CA VAL A 20 -29.00 44.12 11.00
C VAL A 20 -29.51 42.74 10.54
N ILE A 21 -30.83 42.59 10.37
CA ILE A 21 -31.44 41.34 9.90
C ILE A 21 -30.93 40.99 8.50
N GLU A 22 -30.90 41.99 7.60
CA GLU A 22 -30.41 41.81 6.23
C GLU A 22 -28.90 41.44 6.21
N ALA A 23 -28.08 42.07 7.05
CA ALA A 23 -26.67 41.73 7.19
C ALA A 23 -26.47 40.27 7.61
N VAL A 24 -27.23 39.79 8.61
CA VAL A 24 -27.16 38.39 9.06
C VAL A 24 -27.64 37.44 7.97
N ALA A 25 -28.71 37.79 7.25
CA ALA A 25 -29.20 36.99 6.13
C ALA A 25 -28.13 36.85 5.02
N LEU A 26 -27.49 37.95 4.63
CA LEU A 26 -26.40 37.94 3.65
C LEU A 26 -25.21 37.11 4.12
N ALA A 27 -24.78 37.30 5.38
CA ALA A 27 -23.69 36.52 5.98
C ALA A 27 -24.00 35.01 6.01
N SER A 28 -25.27 34.62 6.24
CA SER A 28 -25.69 33.21 6.25
C SER A 28 -25.52 32.53 4.89
N THR A 29 -25.56 33.30 3.81
CA THR A 29 -25.29 32.81 2.44
C THR A 29 -23.82 32.93 2.04
N GLY A 30 -22.98 33.50 2.91
CA GLY A 30 -21.55 33.73 2.66
C GLY A 30 -21.22 35.07 2.01
N ALA A 31 -22.19 35.95 1.79
CA ALA A 31 -21.99 37.30 1.23
C ALA A 31 -21.49 38.28 2.30
N PHE A 32 -20.32 38.00 2.89
CA PHE A 32 -19.81 38.77 4.04
C PHE A 32 -19.47 40.23 3.71
N GLU A 33 -19.00 40.52 2.49
CA GLU A 33 -18.75 41.91 2.05
C GLU A 33 -20.03 42.73 1.98
N GLU A 34 -21.08 42.17 1.37
CA GLU A 34 -22.38 42.80 1.30
C GLU A 34 -23.02 42.94 2.69
N ALA A 35 -22.85 41.93 3.55
CA ALA A 35 -23.35 41.94 4.92
C ALA A 35 -22.70 43.05 5.76
N THR A 36 -21.38 43.17 5.71
CA THR A 36 -20.65 44.21 6.45
C THR A 36 -20.89 45.61 5.92
N ALA A 37 -21.17 45.75 4.62
CA ALA A 37 -21.55 47.02 4.01
C ALA A 37 -22.93 47.55 4.45
N ARG A 38 -23.79 46.71 5.05
CA ARG A 38 -25.10 47.15 5.58
C ARG A 38 -25.00 47.98 6.86
N PHE A 39 -23.89 47.90 7.60
CA PHE A 39 -23.70 48.70 8.80
C PHE A 39 -23.23 50.12 8.44
N GLY A 40 -23.99 51.12 8.87
CA GLY A 40 -23.67 52.54 8.66
C GLY A 40 -22.62 53.11 9.63
N ALA A 41 -22.54 54.44 9.74
CA ALA A 41 -21.65 55.10 10.70
C ALA A 41 -21.95 54.68 12.14
N VAL A 42 -20.91 54.50 12.96
CA VAL A 42 -21.03 54.08 14.36
C VAL A 42 -21.82 55.14 15.15
N GLN A 43 -22.92 54.73 15.78
CA GLN A 43 -23.69 55.57 16.68
C GLN A 43 -23.25 55.34 18.13
N GLN A 44 -23.24 56.40 18.95
CA GLN A 44 -22.81 56.35 20.36
C GLN A 44 -23.91 55.86 21.32
N ASP A 45 -24.90 55.12 20.83
CA ASP A 45 -25.98 54.58 21.63
C ASP A 45 -25.78 53.09 21.95
N SER A 46 -26.62 52.54 22.83
CA SER A 46 -26.49 51.15 23.27
C SER A 46 -26.69 50.13 22.13
N PHE A 47 -27.47 50.47 21.10
CA PHE A 47 -27.66 49.61 19.93
C PHE A 47 -26.46 49.68 18.97
N GLY A 48 -25.80 50.83 18.85
CA GLY A 48 -24.60 51.00 18.03
C GLY A 48 -23.42 50.13 18.50
N VAL A 49 -23.34 49.85 19.81
CA VAL A 49 -22.38 48.88 20.37
C VAL A 49 -22.64 47.47 19.83
N ILE A 50 -23.92 47.07 19.67
CA ILE A 50 -24.30 45.77 19.14
C ILE A 50 -24.02 45.70 17.64
N GLU A 51 -24.34 46.76 16.89
CA GLU A 51 -24.03 46.86 15.45
C GLU A 51 -22.52 46.71 15.20
N GLU A 52 -21.69 47.37 16.01
CA GLU A 52 -20.23 47.26 15.90
C GLU A 52 -19.73 45.86 16.29
N ALA A 53 -20.25 45.28 17.38
CA ALA A 53 -19.89 43.92 17.79
C ALA A 53 -20.25 42.90 16.71
N LEU A 54 -21.43 43.03 16.09
CA LEU A 54 -21.86 42.16 15.00
C LEU A 54 -20.99 42.36 13.75
N ARG A 55 -20.65 43.61 13.41
CA ARG A 55 -19.73 43.91 12.30
C ARG A 55 -18.39 43.19 12.49
N VAL A 56 -17.77 43.35 13.66
CA VAL A 56 -16.49 42.69 13.98
C VAL A 56 -16.64 41.17 13.88
N PHE A 57 -17.71 40.61 14.46
CA PHE A 57 -17.98 39.17 14.39
C PHE A 57 -18.10 38.65 12.94
N LEU A 58 -18.80 39.38 12.06
CA LEU A 58 -18.91 39.00 10.65
C LEU A 58 -17.57 39.07 9.91
N MET A 59 -16.71 40.03 10.26
CA MET A 59 -15.35 40.11 9.70
C MET A 59 -14.48 38.94 10.16
N GLU A 60 -14.54 38.57 11.44
CA GLU A 60 -13.83 37.39 11.97
C GLU A 60 -14.34 36.09 11.32
N LEU A 61 -15.65 35.96 11.16
CA LEU A 61 -16.27 34.81 10.52
C LEU A 61 -15.86 34.69 9.03
N LYS A 62 -15.78 35.82 8.31
CA LYS A 62 -15.24 35.87 6.94
C LYS A 62 -13.81 35.35 6.89
N ALA A 63 -12.93 35.91 7.73
CA ALA A 63 -11.52 35.53 7.78
C ALA A 63 -11.33 34.04 8.13
N ALA A 64 -12.09 33.53 9.10
CA ALA A 64 -12.05 32.13 9.48
C ALA A 64 -12.52 31.20 8.35
N LYS A 65 -13.55 31.60 7.59
CA LYS A 65 -14.04 30.84 6.43
C LYS A 65 -13.00 30.81 5.31
N GLU A 66 -12.42 31.95 4.95
CA GLU A 66 -11.38 32.05 3.92
C GLU A 66 -10.15 31.21 4.27
N GLN A 67 -9.71 31.27 5.54
CA GLN A 67 -8.61 30.45 6.04
C GLN A 67 -8.93 28.95 5.97
N SER A 68 -10.17 28.56 6.32
CA SER A 68 -10.60 27.17 6.24
C SER A 68 -10.64 26.67 4.78
N GLU A 69 -11.15 27.48 3.86
CA GLU A 69 -11.20 27.15 2.43
C GLU A 69 -9.80 26.99 1.84
N GLN A 70 -8.85 27.87 2.20
CA GLN A 70 -7.45 27.73 1.81
C GLN A 70 -6.82 26.46 2.38
N ALA A 71 -6.99 26.18 3.67
CA ALA A 71 -6.45 24.96 4.29
C ALA A 71 -7.01 23.69 3.64
N VAL A 72 -8.31 23.68 3.30
CA VAL A 72 -8.95 22.56 2.60
C VAL A 72 -8.39 22.42 1.18
N ALA A 73 -8.15 23.52 0.47
CA ALA A 73 -7.57 23.49 -0.88
C ALA A 73 -6.13 22.94 -0.87
N GLU A 74 -5.29 23.37 0.08
CA GLU A 74 -3.93 22.88 0.26
C GLU A 74 -3.90 21.38 0.61
N LEU A 75 -4.71 20.95 1.57
CA LEU A 75 -4.82 19.54 1.94
C LEU A 75 -5.30 18.66 0.78
N ARG A 76 -6.24 19.15 -0.03
CA ARG A 76 -6.69 18.45 -1.24
C ARG A 76 -5.55 18.31 -2.25
N GLY A 77 -4.78 19.37 -2.48
CA GLY A 77 -3.61 19.34 -3.37
C GLY A 77 -2.56 18.32 -2.90
N ALA A 78 -2.19 18.36 -1.63
CA ALA A 78 -1.22 17.43 -1.04
C ALA A 78 -1.71 15.97 -1.08
N LYS A 79 -3.01 15.74 -0.87
CA LYS A 79 -3.61 14.40 -0.97
C LYS A 79 -3.50 13.84 -2.39
N VAL A 80 -3.82 14.64 -3.41
CA VAL A 80 -3.72 14.21 -4.82
C VAL A 80 -2.28 13.87 -5.19
N GLU A 81 -1.31 14.67 -4.75
CA GLU A 81 0.12 14.38 -4.98
C GLU A 81 0.55 13.08 -4.29
N LEU A 82 0.09 12.84 -3.06
CA LEU A 82 0.38 11.61 -2.33
C LEU A 82 -0.21 10.37 -3.03
N GLU A 83 -1.45 10.45 -3.51
CA GLU A 83 -2.10 9.37 -4.26
C GLU A 83 -1.32 9.03 -5.55
N GLN A 84 -0.85 10.04 -6.29
CA GLN A 84 0.00 9.84 -7.48
C GLN A 84 1.35 9.17 -7.15
N LYS A 85 1.97 9.56 -6.04
CA LYS A 85 3.22 8.92 -5.57
C LYS A 85 2.99 7.46 -5.19
N LEU A 86 1.89 7.16 -4.49
CA LEU A 86 1.52 5.79 -4.12
C LEU A 86 1.27 4.92 -5.35
N GLU A 87 0.54 5.42 -6.35
CA GLU A 87 0.31 4.71 -7.61
C GLU A 87 1.63 4.40 -8.35
N THR A 88 2.57 5.35 -8.34
CA THR A 88 3.89 5.16 -8.94
C THR A 88 4.69 4.08 -8.20
N ILE A 89 4.67 4.09 -6.87
CA ILE A 89 5.33 3.07 -6.03
C ILE A 89 4.72 1.70 -6.31
N GLU A 90 3.40 1.58 -6.40
CA GLU A 90 2.72 0.31 -6.71
C GLU A 90 3.12 -0.22 -8.08
N LYS A 91 3.16 0.63 -9.11
CA LYS A 91 3.62 0.24 -10.47
C LYS A 91 5.08 -0.22 -10.45
N GLN A 92 5.95 0.49 -9.74
CA GLN A 92 7.36 0.11 -9.60
C GLN A 92 7.51 -1.22 -8.86
N GLN A 93 6.76 -1.43 -7.78
CA GLN A 93 6.75 -2.70 -7.03
C GLN A 93 6.22 -3.86 -7.89
N ALA A 94 5.17 -3.64 -8.69
CA ALA A 94 4.64 -4.65 -9.61
C ALA A 94 5.69 -5.04 -10.67
N ALA A 95 6.36 -4.06 -11.28
CA ALA A 95 7.44 -4.32 -12.24
C ALA A 95 8.61 -5.07 -11.60
N ILE A 96 8.99 -4.73 -10.36
CA ILE A 96 10.00 -5.46 -9.60
C ILE A 96 9.52 -6.89 -9.27
N SER A 97 8.24 -7.09 -8.95
CA SER A 97 7.67 -8.43 -8.71
C SER A 97 7.72 -9.31 -9.97
N GLU A 98 7.40 -8.77 -11.14
CA GLU A 98 7.54 -9.48 -12.42
C GLU A 98 9.00 -9.89 -12.70
N LEU A 99 9.96 -9.04 -12.31
CA LEU A 99 11.38 -9.29 -12.53
C LEU A 99 12.05 -10.16 -11.46
N SER A 100 11.43 -10.37 -10.29
CA SER A 100 12.13 -10.90 -9.11
C SER A 100 12.08 -12.42 -8.96
N ALA A 101 11.37 -13.16 -9.81
CA ALA A 101 11.49 -14.62 -9.86
C ALA A 101 11.16 -15.17 -11.27
N PRO A 102 11.98 -14.86 -12.29
CA PRO A 102 11.75 -15.38 -13.62
C PRO A 102 11.92 -16.91 -13.57
N ILE A 103 10.85 -17.64 -13.85
CA ILE A 103 10.98 -19.08 -14.12
C ILE A 103 11.58 -19.17 -15.53
N ILE A 104 12.72 -19.84 -15.66
CA ILE A 104 13.50 -19.90 -16.90
C ILE A 104 13.59 -21.34 -17.40
N ASP A 105 13.47 -21.52 -18.70
CA ASP A 105 13.61 -22.81 -19.36
C ASP A 105 15.09 -23.01 -19.69
N VAL A 106 15.74 -23.89 -18.93
CA VAL A 106 17.20 -24.09 -19.06
C VAL A 106 17.54 -25.29 -19.94
N TRP A 107 16.57 -26.18 -20.17
CA TRP A 107 16.67 -27.33 -21.06
C TRP A 107 15.29 -27.95 -21.33
N ASP A 108 15.20 -28.88 -22.30
CA ASP A 108 13.98 -29.66 -22.53
C ASP A 108 13.48 -30.34 -21.24
N ASP A 109 12.21 -30.13 -20.89
CA ASP A 109 11.55 -30.63 -19.68
C ASP A 109 12.19 -30.15 -18.36
N VAL A 110 13.05 -29.10 -18.37
CA VAL A 110 13.76 -28.61 -17.19
C VAL A 110 13.55 -27.10 -16.99
N LEU A 111 12.89 -26.77 -15.88
CA LEU A 111 12.70 -25.39 -15.41
C LEU A 111 13.71 -25.03 -14.33
N THR A 112 14.04 -23.74 -14.22
CA THR A 112 14.75 -23.19 -13.07
C THR A 112 13.98 -22.02 -12.46
N LEU A 113 13.97 -21.97 -11.13
CA LEU A 113 13.44 -20.89 -10.32
C LEU A 113 14.58 -20.29 -9.48
N PRO A 114 15.25 -19.23 -9.97
CA PRO A 114 16.27 -18.53 -9.21
C PRO A 114 15.64 -17.65 -8.12
N LEU A 115 16.12 -17.80 -6.90
CA LEU A 115 15.71 -16.97 -5.76
C LEU A 115 16.78 -15.93 -5.48
N VAL A 116 16.38 -14.66 -5.45
CA VAL A 116 17.27 -13.53 -5.18
C VAL A 116 16.68 -12.66 -4.09
N GLY A 117 17.53 -12.30 -3.11
CA GLY A 117 17.17 -11.40 -2.02
C GLY A 117 16.28 -12.05 -0.97
N LEU A 118 15.52 -11.22 -0.26
CA LEU A 118 14.61 -11.67 0.80
C LEU A 118 13.34 -12.26 0.18
N ILE A 119 12.91 -13.41 0.70
CA ILE A 119 11.66 -14.07 0.30
C ILE A 119 10.66 -13.81 1.41
N ASP A 120 9.59 -13.09 1.12
CA ASP A 120 8.47 -12.97 2.05
C ASP A 120 7.36 -13.98 1.71
N THR A 121 6.35 -14.08 2.58
CA THR A 121 5.24 -15.02 2.43
C THR A 121 4.43 -14.77 1.15
N LYS A 122 4.18 -13.50 0.80
CA LYS A 122 3.35 -13.16 -0.37
C LYS A 122 4.07 -13.59 -1.66
N ARG A 123 5.35 -13.24 -1.75
CA ARG A 123 6.22 -13.60 -2.88
C ARG A 123 6.35 -15.12 -3.01
N ALA A 124 6.51 -15.86 -1.92
CA ALA A 124 6.60 -17.32 -1.97
C ALA A 124 5.32 -17.98 -2.52
N VAL A 125 4.14 -17.48 -2.13
CA VAL A 125 2.85 -17.97 -2.64
C VAL A 125 2.70 -17.68 -4.14
N GLU A 126 2.97 -16.44 -4.56
CA GLU A 126 2.88 -16.04 -5.97
C GLU A 126 3.85 -16.85 -6.85
N MET A 127 5.06 -17.09 -6.37
CA MET A 127 6.06 -17.90 -7.07
C MET A 127 5.66 -19.36 -7.17
N THR A 128 5.08 -19.91 -6.11
CA THR A 128 4.55 -21.27 -6.10
C THR A 128 3.48 -21.43 -7.16
N ASP A 129 2.49 -20.54 -7.17
CA ASP A 129 1.39 -20.58 -8.14
C ASP A 129 1.89 -20.49 -9.59
N LYS A 130 2.75 -19.51 -9.88
CA LYS A 130 3.36 -19.35 -11.22
C LYS A 130 4.16 -20.59 -11.64
N LEU A 131 4.93 -21.18 -10.72
CA LEU A 131 5.76 -22.35 -11.02
C LEU A 131 4.91 -23.58 -11.34
N LEU A 132 3.88 -23.87 -10.53
CA LEU A 132 3.00 -25.01 -10.75
C LEU A 132 2.27 -24.90 -12.08
N HIS A 133 1.76 -23.71 -12.43
CA HIS A 133 1.14 -23.46 -13.74
C HIS A 133 2.11 -23.70 -14.89
N ARG A 134 3.36 -23.24 -14.77
CA ARG A 134 4.38 -23.41 -15.81
C ARG A 134 4.80 -24.87 -15.97
N ILE A 135 4.97 -25.61 -14.88
CA ILE A 135 5.25 -27.06 -14.90
C ILE A 135 4.21 -27.82 -15.71
N VAL A 136 2.93 -27.53 -15.48
CA VAL A 136 1.83 -28.21 -16.19
C VAL A 136 1.80 -27.81 -17.66
N LYS A 137 1.90 -26.50 -17.95
CA LYS A 137 1.86 -25.96 -19.31
C LYS A 137 2.97 -26.53 -20.19
N GLU A 138 4.18 -26.61 -19.63
CA GLU A 138 5.39 -27.00 -20.38
C GLU A 138 5.76 -28.48 -20.18
N ARG A 139 4.97 -29.21 -19.37
CA ARG A 139 5.19 -30.62 -19.03
C ARG A 139 6.59 -30.88 -18.47
N ALA A 140 7.06 -29.95 -17.66
CA ALA A 140 8.39 -30.04 -17.05
C ALA A 140 8.49 -31.29 -16.16
N LYS A 141 9.57 -32.04 -16.31
CA LYS A 141 9.88 -33.21 -15.47
C LYS A 141 10.78 -32.86 -14.30
N TRP A 142 11.53 -31.77 -14.44
CA TRP A 142 12.51 -31.31 -13.47
C TRP A 142 12.37 -29.82 -13.22
N VAL A 143 12.52 -29.45 -11.96
CA VAL A 143 12.60 -28.07 -11.50
C VAL A 143 13.85 -27.92 -10.65
N LEU A 144 14.65 -26.91 -10.96
CA LEU A 144 15.79 -26.49 -10.15
C LEU A 144 15.41 -25.23 -9.38
N ILE A 145 15.46 -25.26 -8.06
CA ILE A 145 15.29 -24.09 -7.21
C ILE A 145 16.67 -23.61 -6.80
N ASP A 146 17.09 -22.45 -7.30
CA ASP A 146 18.44 -21.94 -7.07
C ASP A 146 18.48 -20.89 -5.95
N LEU A 147 19.19 -21.21 -4.87
CA LEU A 147 19.34 -20.38 -3.68
C LEU A 147 20.65 -19.58 -3.66
N THR A 148 21.43 -19.57 -4.76
CA THR A 148 22.74 -18.91 -4.82
C THR A 148 22.66 -17.41 -4.47
N GLY A 149 21.53 -16.75 -4.77
CA GLY A 149 21.27 -15.33 -4.49
C GLY A 149 20.60 -15.05 -3.14
N VAL A 150 20.47 -16.05 -2.26
CA VAL A 150 19.83 -15.93 -0.95
C VAL A 150 20.90 -16.03 0.14
N SER A 151 21.13 -14.93 0.86
CA SER A 151 22.13 -14.88 1.92
C SER A 151 21.61 -15.48 3.23
N VAL A 152 20.39 -15.14 3.63
CA VAL A 152 19.79 -15.58 4.90
C VAL A 152 18.37 -16.08 4.65
N VAL A 153 18.04 -17.21 5.27
CA VAL A 153 16.70 -17.83 5.25
C VAL A 153 16.22 -17.95 6.68
N ASP A 154 15.10 -17.30 7.00
CA ASP A 154 14.41 -17.49 8.26
C ASP A 154 13.55 -18.77 8.24
N SER A 155 13.03 -19.16 9.40
CA SER A 155 12.21 -20.37 9.52
C SER A 155 10.94 -20.33 8.65
N MET A 156 10.34 -19.14 8.47
CA MET A 156 9.13 -18.98 7.65
C MET A 156 9.41 -19.17 6.16
N THR A 157 10.51 -18.59 5.66
CA THR A 157 10.96 -18.76 4.28
C THR A 157 11.30 -20.21 3.99
N ALA A 158 12.04 -20.85 4.90
CA ALA A 158 12.37 -22.27 4.73
C ALA A 158 11.12 -23.16 4.67
N ASP A 159 10.11 -22.92 5.52
CA ASP A 159 8.81 -23.61 5.47
C ASP A 159 8.13 -23.44 4.10
N HIS A 160 8.12 -22.23 3.54
CA HIS A 160 7.57 -21.99 2.21
C HIS A 160 8.34 -22.72 1.10
N LEU A 161 9.67 -22.77 1.17
CA LEU A 161 10.49 -23.54 0.20
C LEU A 161 10.17 -25.03 0.24
N ILE A 162 9.94 -25.58 1.43
CA ILE A 162 9.56 -26.98 1.62
C ILE A 162 8.17 -27.23 1.04
N LYS A 163 7.20 -26.34 1.32
CA LYS A 163 5.84 -26.42 0.77
C LYS A 163 5.84 -26.35 -0.76
N LEU A 164 6.63 -25.44 -1.33
CA LEU A 164 6.83 -25.33 -2.77
C LEU A 164 7.34 -26.64 -3.36
N ALA A 165 8.42 -27.19 -2.80
CA ALA A 165 9.01 -28.42 -3.31
C ALA A 165 8.04 -29.61 -3.23
N LYS A 166 7.27 -29.72 -2.15
CA LYS A 166 6.22 -30.73 -2.01
C LYS A 166 5.11 -30.55 -3.04
N ALA A 167 4.67 -29.32 -3.28
CA ALA A 167 3.66 -29.03 -4.30
C ALA A 167 4.13 -29.43 -5.70
N VAL A 168 5.40 -29.13 -6.04
CA VAL A 168 6.03 -29.55 -7.30
C VAL A 168 6.01 -31.08 -7.45
N GLN A 169 6.31 -31.82 -6.38
CA GLN A 169 6.28 -33.28 -6.37
C GLN A 169 4.87 -33.86 -6.53
N LEU A 170 3.87 -33.25 -5.89
CA LEU A 170 2.47 -33.69 -5.98
C LEU A 170 1.93 -33.61 -7.41
N ILE A 171 2.44 -32.69 -8.23
CA ILE A 171 2.09 -32.57 -9.66
C ILE A 171 2.91 -33.54 -10.53
N GLY A 172 3.80 -34.34 -9.94
CA GLY A 172 4.60 -35.34 -10.64
C GLY A 172 5.91 -34.82 -11.23
N CYS A 173 6.35 -33.63 -10.83
CA CYS A 173 7.63 -33.05 -11.22
C CYS A 173 8.69 -33.28 -10.14
N ARG A 174 9.94 -33.51 -10.54
CA ARG A 174 11.05 -33.71 -9.59
C ARG A 174 11.72 -32.38 -9.25
N CYS A 175 11.89 -32.12 -7.96
CA CYS A 175 12.52 -30.91 -7.45
C CYS A 175 13.99 -31.15 -7.07
N ILE A 176 14.88 -30.24 -7.47
CA ILE A 176 16.30 -30.19 -7.09
C ILE A 176 16.56 -28.82 -6.48
N LEU A 177 17.23 -28.78 -5.32
CA LEU A 177 17.69 -27.54 -4.72
C LEU A 177 19.15 -27.30 -5.05
N THR A 178 19.50 -26.08 -5.46
CA THR A 178 20.88 -25.70 -5.79
C THR A 178 21.32 -24.47 -5.01
N GLY A 179 22.63 -24.29 -4.86
CA GLY A 179 23.18 -23.07 -4.24
C GLY A 179 22.92 -22.95 -2.73
N ILE A 180 22.64 -24.06 -2.03
CA ILE A 180 22.47 -24.06 -0.58
C ILE A 180 23.79 -23.70 0.11
N GLY A 181 23.82 -22.56 0.80
CA GLY A 181 24.90 -22.16 1.69
C GLY A 181 24.83 -22.82 3.08
N PRO A 182 25.89 -22.69 3.90
CA PRO A 182 25.94 -23.29 5.24
C PRO A 182 24.79 -22.87 6.17
N GLU A 183 24.43 -21.59 6.17
CA GLU A 183 23.38 -21.03 7.02
C GLU A 183 22.00 -21.63 6.67
N ILE A 184 21.67 -21.68 5.39
CA ILE A 184 20.42 -22.29 4.89
C ILE A 184 20.36 -23.78 5.24
N ALA A 185 21.48 -24.50 5.09
CA ALA A 185 21.55 -25.91 5.43
C ALA A 185 21.24 -26.15 6.92
N GLN A 186 21.78 -25.31 7.82
CA GLN A 186 21.50 -25.40 9.25
C GLN A 186 20.02 -25.14 9.56
N THR A 187 19.41 -24.12 8.95
CA THR A 187 17.97 -23.82 9.12
C THR A 187 17.10 -24.99 8.65
N LEU A 188 17.39 -25.58 7.49
CA LEU A 188 16.64 -26.73 6.97
C LEU A 188 16.77 -27.98 7.87
N VAL A 189 17.95 -28.19 8.48
CA VAL A 189 18.14 -29.27 9.46
C VAL A 189 17.34 -28.98 10.74
N ALA A 190 17.34 -27.74 11.24
CA ALA A 190 16.61 -27.35 12.43
C ALA A 190 15.09 -27.53 12.28
N LEU A 191 14.57 -27.38 11.06
CA LEU A 191 13.16 -27.63 10.72
C LEU A 191 12.83 -29.11 10.47
N ASN A 192 13.77 -30.01 10.73
CA ASN A 192 13.64 -31.46 10.58
C ASN A 192 13.18 -31.88 9.18
N VAL A 193 13.70 -31.21 8.15
CA VAL A 193 13.35 -31.49 6.76
C VAL A 193 13.94 -32.82 6.33
N SER A 194 13.08 -33.75 5.91
CA SER A 194 13.52 -34.97 5.26
C SER A 194 14.07 -34.65 3.86
N LEU A 195 15.38 -34.81 3.69
CA LEU A 195 16.05 -34.71 2.39
C LEU A 195 15.62 -35.82 1.41
N GLY A 196 14.81 -36.79 1.84
CA GLY A 196 14.20 -37.76 0.93
C GLY A 196 13.33 -37.08 -0.14
N ASP A 197 12.69 -35.97 0.23
CA ASP A 197 11.81 -35.19 -0.64
C ASP A 197 12.58 -34.15 -1.47
N LEU A 198 13.87 -33.94 -1.19
CA LEU A 198 14.63 -32.82 -1.75
C LEU A 198 16.03 -33.26 -2.10
N ARG A 199 16.40 -33.17 -3.38
CA ARG A 199 17.77 -33.49 -3.82
C ARG A 199 18.62 -32.22 -3.83
N PRO A 200 19.49 -31.98 -2.83
CA PRO A 200 20.41 -30.85 -2.88
C PRO A 200 21.55 -31.12 -3.87
N MET A 201 22.00 -30.05 -4.53
CA MET A 201 23.14 -30.03 -5.44
C MET A 201 23.94 -28.75 -5.19
N ARG A 202 25.27 -28.80 -5.35
CA ARG A 202 26.12 -27.65 -5.01
C ARG A 202 25.83 -26.42 -5.87
N SER A 203 25.46 -26.59 -7.13
CA SER A 203 25.22 -25.47 -8.05
C SER A 203 24.20 -25.82 -9.12
N LEU A 204 23.59 -24.80 -9.71
CA LEU A 204 22.68 -24.93 -10.83
C LEU A 204 23.26 -25.79 -11.96
N ARG A 205 24.55 -25.58 -12.28
CA ARG A 205 25.29 -26.36 -13.28
C ARG A 205 25.29 -27.87 -12.96
N GLN A 206 25.49 -28.25 -11.70
CA GLN A 206 25.49 -29.66 -11.30
C GLN A 206 24.08 -30.24 -11.35
N GLY A 207 23.08 -29.49 -10.88
CA GLY A 207 21.67 -29.89 -10.99
C GLY A 207 21.26 -30.15 -12.45
N LEU A 208 21.63 -29.23 -13.35
CA LEU A 208 21.28 -29.35 -14.77
C LEU A 208 21.94 -30.58 -15.42
N LYS A 209 23.23 -30.80 -15.16
CA LYS A 209 23.94 -32.01 -15.62
C LYS A 209 23.26 -33.28 -15.15
N PHE A 210 22.77 -33.30 -13.91
CA PHE A 210 22.03 -34.43 -13.35
C PHE A 210 20.68 -34.65 -14.05
N CYS A 211 19.90 -33.60 -14.33
CA CYS A 211 18.65 -33.72 -15.08
C CYS A 211 18.89 -34.32 -16.47
N ILE A 212 19.91 -33.82 -17.17
CA ILE A 212 20.29 -34.28 -18.51
C ILE A 212 20.72 -35.76 -18.48
N SER A 213 21.53 -36.18 -17.50
CA SER A 213 21.97 -37.57 -17.40
C SER A 213 20.82 -38.54 -17.10
N MET A 214 19.91 -38.16 -16.19
CA MET A 214 18.73 -38.96 -15.85
C MET A 214 17.78 -39.15 -17.03
N ARG A 215 17.67 -38.15 -17.91
CA ARG A 215 16.88 -38.26 -19.15
C ARG A 215 17.47 -39.28 -20.12
N ARG A 216 18.80 -39.33 -20.26
CA ARG A 216 19.47 -40.33 -21.10
C ARG A 216 19.24 -41.75 -20.59
N VAL A 217 19.35 -41.97 -19.29
CA VAL A 217 19.10 -43.29 -18.66
C VAL A 217 17.63 -43.72 -18.81
N GLY A 218 16.68 -42.77 -18.77
CA GLY A 218 15.26 -43.05 -19.00
C GLY A 218 14.93 -43.40 -20.45
N ALA A 219 15.64 -42.81 -21.43
CA ALA A 219 15.47 -43.11 -22.84
C ALA A 219 16.03 -44.50 -23.23
N ASP A 220 17.12 -44.93 -22.59
CA ASP A 220 17.78 -46.22 -22.87
C ASP A 220 17.03 -47.43 -22.29
N LYS A 221 16.19 -47.24 -21.26
CA LYS A 221 15.37 -48.30 -20.66
C LYS A 221 14.02 -48.53 -21.36
N GLY A 222 13.65 -47.67 -22.32
CA GLY A 222 12.39 -47.73 -23.06
C GLY A 222 12.52 -48.29 -24.47
N ARG A 223 13.64 -48.94 -24.80
CA ARG A 223 13.96 -49.47 -26.13
C ARG A 223 14.25 -50.96 -26.09
#